data_AF-A0A9E3TYM0-F1
#
_entry.id   AF-A0A9E3TYM0-F1
#
_cell.length_a   1.000
_cell.length_b   1.000
_cell.length_c   1.000
_cell.angle_alpha   90.00
_cell.angle_beta   90.00
_cell.angle_gamma   90.00
#
_symmetry.space_group_name_H-M   'P 1'
#
loop_
_entity.id
_entity.type
_entity.pdbx_description
1 polymer ?
#
loop_
_entity_poly.entity_id
_entity_poly.type
_entity_poly.pdbx_seq_one_letter_code
_entity_poly.pdbx_strand_id
1 'polypeptide(L)'
;MKSPELILDRFCGRETYPIKSATWNLYTDDELQMSNLCLSVDAGPGKILHEDTKSLNAEPSWEVNIVEKNLPLSALAAGAVFRVPEGYDEARGGHVTNFYYCEHEGSDQNIVEILAIDGERLLVRLQGETVDVNFYDGSKPATKVSVETWFVREQRTTRSMQ
;
A
#
# COMPACT_ATOMS: atom_id res chain seq x y z
N MET A 1 -23.41 5.30 0.84
CA MET A 1 -22.01 5.26 1.31
C MET A 1 -21.11 5.66 0.16
N LYS A 2 -20.10 6.51 0.39
CA LYS A 2 -19.07 6.76 -0.63
C LYS A 2 -18.25 5.48 -0.81
N SER A 3 -17.90 5.15 -2.05
CA SER A 3 -16.94 4.08 -2.33
C SER A 3 -15.58 4.43 -1.71
N PRO A 4 -14.81 3.45 -1.21
CA PRO A 4 -13.45 3.69 -0.73
C PRO A 4 -12.56 4.23 -1.85
N GLU A 5 -11.61 5.08 -1.48
CA GLU A 5 -10.69 5.74 -2.40
C GLU A 5 -9.26 5.66 -1.87
N LEU A 6 -8.30 5.49 -2.78
CA LEU A 6 -6.89 5.80 -2.55
C LEU A 6 -6.73 7.31 -2.67
N ILE A 7 -6.05 7.92 -1.71
CA ILE A 7 -5.85 9.35 -1.63
C ILE A 7 -4.35 9.64 -1.74
N LEU A 8 -3.99 10.54 -2.64
CA LEU A 8 -2.66 11.14 -2.73
C LEU A 8 -2.74 12.60 -2.31
N ASP A 9 -2.18 12.92 -1.16
CA ASP A 9 -1.98 14.29 -0.70
C ASP A 9 -0.61 14.77 -1.16
N ARG A 10 -0.59 15.35 -2.36
CA ARG A 10 0.58 15.96 -2.99
C ARG A 10 0.79 17.37 -2.44
N PHE A 11 1.98 17.93 -2.62
CA PHE A 11 2.27 19.30 -2.19
C PHE A 11 1.39 20.35 -2.90
N CYS A 12 0.92 20.04 -4.12
CA CYS A 12 0.13 20.93 -4.98
C CYS A 12 -1.39 20.66 -4.92
N GLY A 13 -1.83 19.62 -4.22
CA GLY A 13 -3.24 19.29 -4.12
C GLY A 13 -3.51 17.85 -3.73
N ARG A 14 -4.79 17.54 -3.57
CA ARG A 14 -5.27 16.19 -3.28
C ARG A 14 -5.78 15.53 -4.56
N GLU A 15 -5.37 14.29 -4.76
CA GLU A 15 -5.88 13.41 -5.81
C GLU A 15 -6.63 12.23 -5.18
N THR A 16 -7.68 11.76 -5.84
CA THR A 16 -8.47 10.62 -5.36
C THR A 16 -8.76 9.61 -6.46
N TYR A 17 -8.59 8.33 -6.13
CA TYR A 17 -8.75 7.22 -7.06
C TYR A 17 -9.70 6.18 -6.43
N PRO A 18 -10.76 5.76 -7.13
CA PRO A 18 -11.66 4.73 -6.61
C PRO A 18 -10.92 3.40 -6.47
N ILE A 19 -11.09 2.70 -5.34
CA ILE A 19 -10.51 1.36 -5.18
C ILE A 19 -11.23 0.34 -6.08
N LYS A 20 -10.47 -0.39 -6.91
CA LYS A 20 -10.95 -1.54 -7.69
C LYS A 20 -10.81 -2.84 -6.91
N SER A 21 -9.66 -3.02 -6.27
CA SER A 21 -9.34 -4.21 -5.48
C SER A 21 -8.58 -3.80 -4.20
N ALA A 22 -8.78 -4.56 -3.13
CA ALA A 22 -7.94 -4.51 -1.94
C ALA A 22 -7.85 -5.94 -1.40
N THR A 23 -6.67 -6.53 -1.44
CA THR A 23 -6.47 -7.94 -1.13
C THR A 23 -5.34 -8.15 -0.15
N TRP A 24 -5.44 -9.17 0.69
CA TRP A 24 -4.38 -9.52 1.62
C TRP A 24 -4.12 -11.02 1.66
N ASN A 25 -2.91 -11.38 2.06
CA ASN A 25 -2.57 -12.76 2.40
C ASN A 25 -1.44 -12.80 3.42
N LEU A 26 -1.44 -13.82 4.26
CA LEU A 26 -0.33 -14.15 5.15
C LEU A 26 0.18 -15.54 4.77
N TYR A 27 1.44 -15.61 4.36
CA TYR A 27 2.09 -16.85 3.91
C TYR A 27 3.53 -16.92 4.43
N THR A 28 4.14 -18.10 4.30
CA THR A 28 5.58 -18.27 4.55
C THR A 28 6.31 -18.09 3.23
N ASP A 29 7.26 -17.16 3.20
CA ASP A 29 8.24 -17.03 2.13
C ASP A 29 9.31 -18.12 2.33
N ASP A 30 9.35 -19.09 1.43
CA ASP A 30 10.24 -20.25 1.54
C ASP A 30 11.72 -19.87 1.29
N GLU A 31 11.99 -18.80 0.54
CA GLU A 31 13.38 -18.37 0.28
C GLU A 31 13.94 -17.63 1.50
N LEU A 32 13.15 -16.74 2.09
CA LEU A 32 13.53 -15.99 3.28
C LEU A 32 13.34 -16.76 4.59
N GLN A 33 12.55 -17.84 4.57
CA GLN A 33 12.10 -18.56 5.78
C GLN A 33 11.40 -17.63 6.79
N MET A 34 10.63 -16.67 6.29
CA MET A 34 9.93 -15.64 7.06
C MET A 34 8.45 -15.62 6.70
N SER A 35 7.63 -15.11 7.62
CA SER A 35 6.23 -14.85 7.31
C SER A 35 6.11 -13.53 6.57
N ASN A 36 5.26 -13.48 5.55
CA ASN A 36 4.97 -12.28 4.79
C ASN A 36 3.46 -12.01 4.79
N LEU A 37 3.06 -10.89 5.40
CA LEU A 37 1.75 -10.30 5.21
C LEU A 37 1.83 -9.32 4.04
N CYS A 38 1.28 -9.71 2.90
CA CYS A 38 1.16 -8.87 1.72
C CYS A 38 -0.22 -8.20 1.70
N LEU A 39 -0.24 -6.87 1.61
CA LEU A 39 -1.43 -6.05 1.38
C LEU A 39 -1.30 -5.37 0.01
N SER A 40 -2.27 -5.57 -0.87
CA SER A 40 -2.25 -5.03 -2.23
C SER A 40 -3.54 -4.28 -2.52
N VAL A 41 -3.40 -3.10 -3.14
CA VAL A 41 -4.49 -2.21 -3.53
C VAL A 41 -4.32 -1.85 -5.00
N ASP A 42 -5.33 -2.10 -5.81
CA ASP A 42 -5.42 -1.54 -7.16
C ASP A 42 -6.51 -0.48 -7.19
N ALA A 43 -6.15 0.72 -7.67
CA ALA A 43 -7.09 1.80 -7.88
C ALA A 43 -7.49 1.90 -9.36
N GLY A 44 -8.62 2.57 -9.59
CA GLY A 44 -9.09 2.93 -10.93
C GLY A 44 -8.68 4.33 -11.33
N PRO A 45 -9.26 4.85 -12.43
CA PRO A 45 -8.90 6.17 -12.93
C PRO A 45 -9.29 7.24 -11.93
N GLY A 46 -8.42 8.24 -11.77
CA GLY A 46 -8.60 9.33 -10.81
C GLY A 46 -9.89 10.13 -11.05
N LYS A 47 -10.57 10.52 -9.97
CA LYS A 47 -11.77 11.38 -10.00
C LYS A 47 -11.43 12.85 -9.80
N ILE A 48 -10.51 13.11 -8.88
CA ILE A 48 -9.96 14.44 -8.60
C ILE A 48 -8.48 14.32 -8.87
N LEU A 49 -7.99 15.14 -9.80
CA LEU A 49 -6.61 15.14 -10.27
C LEU A 49 -6.12 16.58 -10.33
N HIS A 50 -4.83 16.79 -10.04
CA HIS A 50 -4.20 18.08 -10.26
C HIS A 50 -3.96 18.31 -11.76
N GLU A 51 -3.87 19.58 -12.20
CA GLU A 51 -3.78 19.91 -13.63
C GLU A 51 -2.57 19.27 -14.32
N ASP A 52 -1.47 19.08 -13.60
CA ASP A 52 -0.21 18.52 -14.11
C ASP A 52 -0.21 16.99 -14.25
N THR A 53 -1.21 16.29 -13.70
CA THR A 53 -1.34 14.83 -13.75
C THR A 53 -2.58 14.36 -14.48
N LYS A 54 -3.54 15.25 -14.75
CA LYS A 54 -4.80 14.92 -15.46
C LYS A 54 -4.60 14.15 -16.76
N SER A 55 -3.58 14.50 -17.55
CA SER A 55 -3.31 13.85 -18.83
C SER A 55 -2.66 12.48 -18.72
N LEU A 56 -2.13 12.11 -17.54
CA LEU A 56 -1.47 10.83 -17.33
C LEU A 56 -2.47 9.66 -17.31
N ASN A 57 -3.72 9.93 -16.93
CA ASN A 57 -4.79 8.93 -16.82
C ASN A 57 -4.34 7.69 -16.03
N ALA A 58 -3.58 7.91 -14.96
CA ALA A 58 -2.98 6.87 -14.14
C ALA A 58 -4.04 6.08 -13.36
N GLU A 59 -3.75 4.80 -13.16
CA GLU A 59 -4.49 3.89 -12.28
C GLU A 59 -3.49 3.32 -11.27
N PRO A 60 -3.31 3.99 -10.11
CA PRO A 60 -2.24 3.61 -9.21
C PRO A 60 -2.46 2.25 -8.55
N SER A 61 -1.37 1.56 -8.23
CA SER A 61 -1.39 0.39 -7.35
C SER A 61 -0.41 0.57 -6.20
N TRP A 62 -0.70 -0.09 -5.08
CA TRP A 62 0.11 -0.01 -3.88
C TRP A 62 0.16 -1.35 -3.17
N GLU A 63 1.37 -1.85 -2.98
CA GLU A 63 1.70 -3.06 -2.26
C GLU A 63 2.58 -2.74 -1.05
N VAL A 64 2.19 -3.24 0.12
CA VAL A 64 2.98 -3.16 1.36
C VAL A 64 3.13 -4.55 1.95
N ASN A 65 4.37 -4.96 2.19
CA ASN A 65 4.71 -6.27 2.74
C ASN A 65 5.30 -6.12 4.15
N ILE A 66 4.71 -6.84 5.11
CA ILE A 66 5.22 -6.96 6.46
C ILE A 66 5.91 -8.32 6.56
N VAL A 67 7.24 -8.28 6.51
CA VAL A 67 8.10 -9.48 6.53
C VAL A 67 8.70 -9.63 7.92
N GLU A 68 8.25 -10.64 8.66
CA GLU A 68 8.61 -10.85 10.07
C GLU A 68 8.82 -12.34 10.39
N LYS A 69 9.67 -12.61 11.38
CA LYS A 69 9.91 -14.00 11.81
C LYS A 69 8.71 -14.53 12.59
N ASN A 70 8.05 -15.57 12.06
CA ASN A 70 6.92 -16.25 12.69
C ASN A 70 5.72 -15.33 12.99
N LEU A 71 5.30 -14.48 12.05
CA LEU A 71 4.08 -13.67 12.20
C LEU A 71 2.85 -14.59 12.16
N PRO A 72 2.12 -14.80 13.27
CA PRO A 72 0.96 -15.68 13.26
C PRO A 72 -0.28 -14.94 12.77
N LEU A 73 -1.27 -15.67 12.23
CA LEU A 73 -2.54 -15.09 11.82
C LEU A 73 -3.27 -14.38 12.98
N SER A 74 -3.09 -14.85 14.23
CA SER A 74 -3.66 -14.21 15.42
C SER A 74 -3.07 -12.84 15.74
N ALA A 75 -1.93 -12.46 15.16
CA ALA A 75 -1.40 -11.11 15.26
C ALA A 75 -2.22 -10.11 14.44
N LEU A 76 -3.04 -10.57 13.50
CA LEU A 76 -3.92 -9.75 12.69
C LEU A 76 -5.22 -9.45 13.43
N ALA A 77 -5.10 -8.87 14.63
CA ALA A 77 -6.21 -8.53 15.50
C ALA A 77 -6.68 -7.07 15.27
N ALA A 78 -7.93 -6.77 15.61
CA ALA A 78 -8.39 -5.38 15.63
C ALA A 78 -7.56 -4.55 16.62
N GLY A 79 -7.09 -3.38 16.19
CA GLY A 79 -6.13 -2.53 16.90
C GLY A 79 -4.66 -2.88 16.66
N ALA A 80 -4.34 -3.93 15.90
CA ALA A 80 -2.96 -4.24 15.54
C ALA A 80 -2.39 -3.15 14.62
N VAL A 81 -1.13 -2.77 14.86
CA VAL A 81 -0.42 -1.76 14.08
C VAL A 81 0.96 -2.29 13.67
N PHE A 82 1.23 -2.26 12.37
CA PHE A 82 2.53 -2.59 11.80
C PHE A 82 3.17 -1.36 11.17
N ARG A 83 4.50 -1.28 11.23
CA ARG A 83 5.28 -0.18 10.66
C ARG A 83 6.30 -0.73 9.67
N VAL A 84 6.32 -0.15 8.47
CA VAL A 84 7.30 -0.47 7.42
C VAL A 84 7.98 0.85 7.06
N PRO A 85 9.07 1.21 7.76
CA PRO A 85 9.67 2.55 7.67
C PRO A 85 10.35 2.82 6.33
N GLU A 86 10.89 1.78 5.69
CA GLU A 86 11.63 1.86 4.43
C GLU A 86 11.02 0.90 3.41
N GLY A 87 10.90 1.34 2.17
CA GLY A 87 10.37 0.55 1.06
C GLY A 87 11.33 -0.53 0.55
N TYR A 88 12.61 -0.42 0.89
CA TYR A 88 13.66 -1.41 0.61
C TYR A 88 14.34 -1.82 1.92
N ASP A 89 14.43 -3.13 2.18
CA ASP A 89 15.18 -3.68 3.32
C ASP A 89 15.82 -5.00 2.89
N GLU A 90 17.15 -5.00 2.75
CA GLU A 90 17.94 -6.18 2.37
C GLU A 90 17.69 -7.37 3.30
N ALA A 91 17.57 -7.14 4.61
CA ALA A 91 17.34 -8.19 5.59
C ALA A 91 15.94 -8.82 5.46
N ARG A 92 15.03 -8.15 4.76
CA ARG A 92 13.67 -8.60 4.42
C ARG A 92 13.55 -9.02 2.95
N GLY A 93 14.68 -9.20 2.25
CA GLY A 93 14.72 -9.63 0.86
C GLY A 93 14.49 -8.51 -0.15
N GLY A 94 14.90 -7.28 0.13
CA GLY A 94 14.88 -6.16 -0.82
C GLY A 94 13.59 -5.32 -0.77
N HIS A 95 12.95 -5.07 -1.90
CA HIS A 95 11.77 -4.20 -2.01
C HIS A 95 10.54 -4.74 -1.27
N VAL A 96 10.26 -4.22 -0.07
CA VAL A 96 9.11 -4.60 0.76
C VAL A 96 7.86 -3.77 0.47
N THR A 97 7.97 -2.75 -0.38
CA THR A 97 6.82 -2.02 -0.91
C THR A 97 6.97 -1.80 -2.40
N ASN A 98 5.84 -1.61 -3.07
CA ASN A 98 5.77 -1.23 -4.47
C ASN A 98 4.60 -0.27 -4.65
N PHE A 99 4.88 0.93 -5.13
CA PHE A 99 3.87 1.91 -5.49
C PHE A 99 4.03 2.20 -6.97
N TYR A 100 2.99 1.96 -7.75
CA TYR A 100 2.99 2.28 -9.17
C TYR A 100 2.00 3.40 -9.42
N TYR A 101 2.46 4.50 -10.03
CA TYR A 101 1.59 5.57 -10.52
C TYR A 101 1.72 5.70 -12.03
N CYS A 102 2.92 6.05 -12.49
CA CYS A 102 3.33 5.99 -13.90
C CYS A 102 4.60 5.16 -14.08
N GLU A 103 5.42 5.08 -13.02
CA GLU A 103 6.61 4.26 -12.92
C GLU A 103 6.58 3.55 -11.55
N HIS A 104 7.45 2.55 -11.40
CA HIS A 104 7.59 1.81 -10.16
C HIS A 104 8.43 2.60 -9.17
N GLU A 105 7.86 2.83 -7.99
CA GLU A 105 8.50 3.50 -6.87
C GLU A 105 8.33 2.67 -5.60
N GLY A 106 9.14 2.97 -4.59
CA GLY A 106 8.86 2.53 -3.22
C GLY A 106 7.85 3.45 -2.54
N SER A 107 7.32 2.97 -1.41
CA SER A 107 6.68 3.82 -0.42
C SER A 107 7.37 3.63 0.93
N ASP A 108 7.59 4.73 1.64
CA ASP A 108 8.26 4.77 2.94
C ASP A 108 7.28 5.17 4.06
N GLN A 109 7.75 5.07 5.31
CA GLN A 109 7.02 5.48 6.51
C GLN A 109 5.61 4.88 6.61
N ASN A 110 5.46 3.63 6.13
CA ASN A 110 4.16 3.01 6.03
C ASN A 110 3.64 2.56 7.41
N ILE A 111 2.36 2.78 7.64
CA ILE A 111 1.63 2.35 8.83
C ILE A 111 0.41 1.57 8.38
N VAL A 112 0.32 0.32 8.82
CA VAL A 112 -0.82 -0.57 8.61
C VAL A 112 -1.55 -0.73 9.93
N GLU A 113 -2.79 -0.26 10.01
CA GLU A 113 -3.65 -0.41 11.18
C GLU A 113 -4.86 -1.29 10.83
N ILE A 114 -5.04 -2.40 11.54
CA ILE A 114 -6.23 -3.25 11.40
C ILE A 114 -7.32 -2.67 12.30
N LEU A 115 -8.35 -2.07 11.71
CA LEU A 115 -9.43 -1.40 12.43
C LEU A 115 -10.52 -2.37 12.89
N ALA A 116 -10.86 -3.35 12.04
CA ALA A 116 -11.90 -4.33 12.31
C ALA A 116 -11.68 -5.61 11.51
N ILE A 117 -12.36 -6.69 11.93
CA ILE A 117 -12.30 -8.01 11.30
C ILE A 117 -13.73 -8.48 11.05
N ASP A 118 -13.98 -9.01 9.85
CA ASP A 118 -15.25 -9.64 9.49
C ASP A 118 -14.99 -10.90 8.65
N GLY A 119 -15.03 -12.06 9.32
CA GLY A 119 -14.60 -13.32 8.74
C GLY A 119 -13.12 -13.26 8.36
N GLU A 120 -12.82 -13.48 7.08
CA GLU A 120 -11.46 -13.35 6.53
C GLU A 120 -11.17 -11.95 5.94
N ARG A 121 -12.07 -10.98 6.11
CA ARG A 121 -11.83 -9.61 5.68
C ARG A 121 -11.22 -8.80 6.81
N LEU A 122 -10.30 -7.92 6.45
CA LEU A 122 -9.67 -6.97 7.37
C LEU A 122 -10.05 -5.56 6.94
N LEU A 123 -10.66 -4.77 7.82
CA LEU A 123 -10.77 -3.33 7.60
C LEU A 123 -9.43 -2.73 7.98
N VAL A 124 -8.71 -2.21 7.00
CA VAL A 124 -7.36 -1.70 7.20
C VAL A 124 -7.32 -0.22 6.84
N ARG A 125 -6.67 0.56 7.70
CA ARG A 125 -6.15 1.87 7.35
C ARG A 125 -4.67 1.72 7.04
N LEU A 126 -4.30 2.05 5.81
CA LEU A 126 -2.93 2.03 5.34
C LEU A 126 -2.52 3.46 4.97
N GLN A 127 -1.36 3.88 5.46
CA GLN A 127 -0.76 5.19 5.22
C GLN A 127 0.71 5.03 4.90
N GLY A 128 1.28 5.93 4.11
CA GLY A 128 2.70 5.94 3.75
C GLY A 128 3.05 7.19 2.95
N GLU A 129 4.29 7.26 2.50
CA GLU A 129 4.83 8.38 1.75
C GLU A 129 5.53 7.88 0.48
N THR A 130 5.41 8.61 -0.62
CA THR A 130 6.12 8.33 -1.87
C THR A 130 6.57 9.65 -2.50
N VAL A 131 7.49 9.58 -3.46
CA VAL A 131 7.93 10.77 -4.20
C VAL A 131 6.77 11.34 -5.04
N ASP A 132 6.79 12.66 -5.30
CA ASP A 132 5.81 13.23 -6.22
C ASP A 132 6.16 12.84 -7.67
N VAL A 133 5.14 12.38 -8.42
CA VAL A 133 5.29 11.89 -9.79
C VAL A 133 5.96 12.89 -10.75
N ASN A 134 5.74 14.20 -10.55
CA ASN A 134 6.32 15.24 -11.40
C ASN A 134 7.52 15.95 -10.74
N PHE A 135 7.77 15.71 -9.45
CA PHE A 135 8.80 16.38 -8.65
C PHE A 135 9.56 15.38 -7.77
N TYR A 136 10.23 14.43 -8.43
CA TYR A 136 10.98 13.32 -7.81
C TYR A 136 12.40 13.70 -7.36
N ASP A 137 12.83 14.96 -7.55
CA ASP A 137 14.17 15.45 -7.22
C ASP A 137 14.37 15.83 -5.74
N GLY A 138 13.37 15.57 -4.89
CA GLY A 138 13.37 15.96 -3.48
C GLY A 138 13.15 17.44 -3.23
N SER A 139 12.85 18.24 -4.27
CA SER A 139 12.60 19.68 -4.12
C SER A 139 11.23 20.02 -3.50
N LYS A 140 10.38 19.01 -3.27
CA LYS A 140 9.04 19.12 -2.70
C LYS A 140 8.85 18.09 -1.58
N PRO A 141 7.94 18.36 -0.62
CA PRO A 141 7.54 17.35 0.35
C PRO A 141 7.05 16.08 -0.33
N ALA A 142 7.28 14.93 0.31
CA ALA A 142 6.76 13.65 -0.17
C ALA A 142 5.23 13.68 -0.26
N THR A 143 4.70 12.96 -1.26
CA THR A 143 3.27 12.71 -1.42
C THR A 143 2.83 11.72 -0.36
N LYS A 144 1.81 12.08 0.42
CA LYS A 144 1.22 11.15 1.38
C LYS A 144 0.19 10.28 0.69
N VAL A 145 0.34 8.98 0.83
CA VAL A 145 -0.56 7.96 0.29
C VAL A 145 -1.42 7.42 1.43
N SER A 146 -2.74 7.32 1.22
CA SER A 146 -3.61 6.69 2.23
C SER A 146 -4.83 6.01 1.63
N VAL A 147 -5.26 4.95 2.30
CA VAL A 147 -6.49 4.21 1.98
C VAL A 147 -7.06 3.62 3.27
N GLU A 148 -8.39 3.63 3.38
CA GLU A 148 -9.13 2.92 4.43
C GLU A 148 -10.23 2.09 3.76
N THR A 149 -10.09 0.75 3.78
CA THR A 149 -11.03 -0.15 3.11
C THR A 149 -10.97 -1.57 3.66
N TRP A 150 -11.97 -2.36 3.30
CA TRP A 150 -11.95 -3.80 3.53
C TRP A 150 -11.03 -4.48 2.52
N PHE A 151 -10.02 -5.17 3.03
CA PHE A 151 -9.18 -6.08 2.28
C PHE A 151 -9.77 -7.48 2.34
N VAL A 152 -9.88 -8.13 1.19
CA VAL A 152 -10.37 -9.51 1.07
C VAL A 152 -9.19 -10.47 1.05
N ARG A 153 -9.28 -11.58 1.80
CA ARG A 153 -8.22 -12.58 1.76
C ARG A 153 -8.17 -13.26 0.40
N GLU A 154 -7.01 -13.27 -0.24
CA GLU A 154 -6.78 -13.99 -1.49
C GLU A 154 -5.44 -14.71 -1.44
N GLN A 155 -5.44 -16.05 -1.52
CA GLN A 155 -4.20 -16.85 -1.40
C GLN A 155 -3.16 -16.54 -2.49
N ARG A 156 -3.60 -16.00 -3.64
CA ARG A 156 -2.73 -15.58 -4.74
C ARG A 156 -2.04 -14.23 -4.49
N THR A 157 -2.53 -13.44 -3.54
CA THR A 157 -1.89 -12.19 -3.15
C THR A 157 -0.58 -12.54 -2.48
N THR A 158 0.50 -12.27 -3.18
CA THR A 158 1.87 -12.56 -2.77
C THR A 158 2.72 -11.39 -3.20
N ARG A 159 3.84 -11.16 -2.50
CA ARG A 159 4.76 -10.07 -2.81
C ARG A 159 5.17 -10.10 -4.28
N SER A 160 5.08 -8.95 -4.93
CA SER A 160 5.56 -8.81 -6.30
C SER A 160 7.08 -8.94 -6.32
N MET A 161 7.62 -9.85 -7.14
CA MET A 161 9.05 -9.87 -7.44
C MET A 161 9.31 -8.81 -8.51
N GLN A 162 10.12 -7.80 -8.17
CA GLN A 162 10.61 -6.81 -9.14
C GLN A 162 11.73 -7.39 -9.99
#